data_AF-A0A6P0NEI8-F1
#
_entry.id   AF-A0A6P0NEI8-F1
#
_cell.length_a   1.000
_cell.length_b   1.000
_cell.length_c   1.000
_cell.angle_alpha   90.00
_cell.angle_beta   90.00
_cell.angle_gamma   90.00
#
_symmetry.space_group_name_H-M   'P 1'
#
loop_
_entity.id
_entity.type
_entity.pdbx_description
1 polymer ?
#
loop_
_entity_poly.entity_id
_entity_poly.type
_entity_poly.pdbx_seq_one_letter_code
_entity_poly.pdbx_strand_id
1 'polypeptide(L)'
;KLRMKRIYTQRRQTAVAAAAAGYSVEQQTRLDRVQNAQGQGKALDAPLYLQATVRSGTEVRHPGSIIVLGDVNPGGTLVADGDIFVWGRLRGVAHAGAAGNDACRIMAIHMEPTQLRIADKVARAPQPPEMYQPEVAYVGGDGIRIAIAAKFAQANLETP
;
A
#
# COMPACT_ATOMS: atom_id res chain seq x y z
N LYS A 1 -11.80 48.34 1.64
CA LYS A 1 -12.35 47.29 0.76
C LYS A 1 -11.35 46.13 0.73
N LEU A 2 -11.69 44.94 1.24
CA LEU A 2 -10.82 43.76 1.09
C LEU A 2 -10.88 43.28 -0.36
N ARG A 3 -9.72 43.01 -0.97
CA ARG A 3 -9.60 42.43 -2.31
C ARG A 3 -8.91 41.08 -2.16
N MET A 4 -9.63 39.99 -2.41
CA MET A 4 -9.04 38.66 -2.45
C MET A 4 -8.04 38.61 -3.61
N LYS A 5 -6.80 38.20 -3.34
CA LYS A 5 -5.71 38.14 -4.35
C LYS A 5 -5.39 36.72 -4.80
N ARG A 6 -5.74 35.72 -3.98
CA ARG A 6 -5.32 34.33 -4.20
C ARG A 6 -6.41 33.34 -3.80
N ILE A 7 -6.64 32.35 -4.66
CA ILE A 7 -7.61 31.28 -4.45
C ILE A 7 -6.89 29.94 -4.40
N TYR A 8 -7.11 29.21 -3.31
CA TYR A 8 -6.64 27.85 -3.09
C TYR A 8 -7.77 26.88 -3.35
N THR A 9 -7.56 25.90 -4.23
CA THR A 9 -8.61 24.90 -4.53
C THR A 9 -8.01 23.59 -5.01
N GLN A 10 -8.67 22.48 -4.67
CA GLN A 10 -8.35 21.14 -5.17
C GLN A 10 -9.21 20.74 -6.38
N ARG A 11 -10.24 21.52 -6.72
CA ARG A 11 -11.17 21.25 -7.83
C ARG A 11 -10.79 22.06 -9.06
N ARG A 12 -10.51 21.38 -10.17
CA ARG A 12 -10.13 22.00 -11.46
C ARG A 12 -11.13 23.05 -11.94
N GLN A 13 -12.42 22.77 -11.85
CA GLN A 13 -13.47 23.69 -12.32
C GLN A 13 -13.42 25.04 -11.58
N THR A 14 -13.20 25.00 -10.26
CA THR A 14 -13.07 26.20 -9.43
C THR A 14 -11.77 26.95 -9.75
N ALA A 15 -10.68 26.23 -10.02
CA ALA A 15 -9.41 26.85 -10.40
C ALA A 15 -9.54 27.62 -11.71
N VAL A 16 -10.20 27.03 -12.71
CA VAL A 16 -10.41 27.64 -14.02
C VAL A 16 -11.30 28.88 -13.92
N ALA A 17 -12.42 28.80 -13.19
CA ALA A 17 -13.30 29.95 -13.00
C ALA A 17 -12.61 31.10 -12.25
N ALA A 18 -11.82 30.78 -11.22
CA ALA A 18 -11.05 31.76 -10.44
C ALA A 18 -9.96 32.44 -11.29
N ALA A 19 -9.23 31.69 -12.11
CA ALA A 19 -8.22 32.23 -13.00
C ALA A 19 -8.83 33.13 -14.07
N ALA A 20 -9.97 32.71 -14.66
CA ALA A 20 -10.71 33.52 -15.62
C ALA A 20 -11.24 34.84 -15.02
N ALA A 21 -11.56 34.83 -13.72
CA ALA A 21 -11.95 36.01 -12.96
C ALA A 21 -10.74 36.88 -12.51
N GLY A 22 -9.52 36.54 -12.93
CA GLY A 22 -8.31 37.33 -12.69
C GLY A 22 -7.68 37.13 -11.31
N TYR A 23 -8.08 36.10 -10.57
CA TYR A 23 -7.43 35.73 -9.31
C TYR A 23 -6.20 34.86 -9.57
N SER A 24 -5.14 35.03 -8.78
CA SER A 24 -4.05 34.06 -8.76
C SER A 24 -4.54 32.76 -8.13
N VAL A 25 -4.36 31.64 -8.80
CA VAL A 25 -4.85 30.34 -8.33
C VAL A 25 -3.69 29.43 -8.00
N GLU A 26 -3.66 28.90 -6.79
CA GLU A 26 -2.84 27.74 -6.45
C GLU A 26 -3.75 26.52 -6.41
N GLN A 27 -3.69 25.75 -7.49
CA GLN A 27 -4.33 24.46 -7.52
C GLN A 27 -3.43 23.47 -6.78
N GLN A 28 -3.81 23.07 -5.57
CA GLN A 28 -3.12 22.00 -4.87
C GLN A 28 -3.41 20.69 -5.60
N THR A 29 -2.40 20.17 -6.29
CA THR A 29 -2.49 18.87 -6.94
C THR A 29 -2.49 17.79 -5.86
N ARG A 30 -3.34 16.78 -6.00
CA ARG A 30 -3.42 15.65 -5.07
C ARG A 30 -2.06 14.95 -4.88
N LEU A 31 -1.19 15.05 -5.89
CA LEU A 31 0.19 14.54 -5.89
C LEU A 31 1.10 15.25 -4.87
N ASP A 32 0.89 16.54 -4.60
CA ASP A 32 1.75 17.32 -3.69
C ASP A 32 1.57 16.87 -2.22
N ARG A 33 0.41 16.29 -1.89
CA ARG A 33 0.16 15.63 -0.59
C ARG A 33 0.87 14.29 -0.47
N VAL A 34 1.02 13.54 -1.56
CA VAL A 34 1.72 12.24 -1.54
C VAL A 34 3.21 12.45 -1.26
N GLN A 35 3.81 13.52 -1.77
CA GLN A 35 5.23 13.82 -1.56
C GLN A 35 5.55 14.24 -0.12
N ASN A 36 4.63 14.92 0.57
CA ASN A 36 4.86 15.40 1.94
C ASN A 36 4.52 14.39 3.04
N ALA A 37 4.00 13.21 2.69
CA ALA A 37 3.65 12.15 3.66
C ALA A 37 4.79 11.15 3.92
N GLN A 38 5.95 11.30 3.28
CA GLN A 38 7.08 10.40 3.50
C GLN A 38 7.84 10.82 4.76
N GLY A 39 7.52 10.14 5.87
CA GLY A 39 8.28 10.20 7.10
C GLY A 39 9.77 9.90 6.89
N GLN A 40 10.58 10.36 7.83
CA GLN A 40 12.03 10.20 7.89
C GLN A 40 12.44 8.72 7.90
N GLY A 41 12.50 8.11 6.71
CA GLY A 41 12.91 6.73 6.50
C GLY A 41 14.00 6.66 5.44
N LYS A 42 14.89 5.66 5.57
CA LYS A 42 15.89 5.33 4.55
C LYS A 42 15.20 5.18 3.18
N ALA A 43 15.76 5.79 2.14
CA ALA A 43 15.26 5.61 0.79
C ALA A 43 15.29 4.12 0.42
N LEU A 44 14.14 3.59 -0.01
CA LEU A 44 14.01 2.21 -0.46
C LEU A 44 14.67 2.01 -1.83
N ASP A 45 15.15 0.80 -2.09
CA ASP A 45 15.62 0.41 -3.42
C ASP A 45 14.44 0.25 -4.39
N ALA A 46 14.74 0.29 -5.70
CA ALA A 46 13.75 0.04 -6.75
C ALA A 46 13.06 -1.33 -6.54
N PRO A 47 11.74 -1.46 -6.76
CA PRO A 47 11.02 -2.70 -6.46
C PRO A 47 11.58 -3.93 -7.19
N LEU A 48 11.62 -5.06 -6.49
CA LEU A 48 11.96 -6.36 -7.07
C LEU A 48 10.73 -6.98 -7.71
N TYR A 49 10.79 -7.22 -9.03
CA TYR A 49 9.74 -7.89 -9.78
C TYR A 49 10.13 -9.35 -10.10
N LEU A 50 9.35 -10.30 -9.61
CA LEU A 50 9.58 -11.74 -9.77
C LEU A 50 8.44 -12.39 -10.54
N GLN A 51 8.77 -13.04 -11.66
CA GLN A 51 7.82 -13.83 -12.45
C GLN A 51 7.99 -15.32 -12.17
N ALA A 52 7.70 -15.74 -10.94
CA ALA A 52 7.82 -17.13 -10.52
C ALA A 52 7.00 -17.41 -9.26
N THR A 53 6.67 -18.68 -9.05
CA THR A 53 6.16 -19.16 -7.76
C THR A 53 7.29 -19.26 -6.74
N VAL A 54 7.11 -18.67 -5.56
CA VAL A 54 8.00 -18.86 -4.41
C VAL A 54 7.66 -20.20 -3.75
N ARG A 55 8.60 -21.14 -3.78
CA ARG A 55 8.39 -22.52 -3.31
C ARG A 55 8.80 -22.70 -1.84
N SER A 56 8.39 -23.82 -1.26
CA SER A 56 8.76 -24.19 0.11
C SER A 56 10.28 -24.16 0.31
N GLY A 57 10.73 -23.59 1.42
CA GLY A 57 12.15 -23.43 1.77
C GLY A 57 12.85 -22.27 1.07
N THR A 58 12.15 -21.52 0.20
CA THR A 58 12.70 -20.33 -0.46
C THR A 58 12.36 -19.08 0.34
N GLU A 59 13.38 -18.28 0.69
CA GLU A 59 13.22 -16.92 1.19
C GLU A 59 13.64 -15.92 0.10
N VAL A 60 12.78 -14.96 -0.19
CA VAL A 60 13.08 -13.78 -1.01
C VAL A 60 13.13 -12.58 -0.07
N ARG A 61 14.29 -11.91 -0.01
CA ARG A 61 14.49 -10.71 0.79
C ARG A 61 14.92 -9.55 -0.10
N HIS A 62 14.32 -8.37 0.10
CA HIS A 62 14.62 -7.20 -0.70
C HIS A 62 14.51 -5.89 0.11
N PRO A 63 15.47 -4.94 -0.02
CA PRO A 63 15.45 -3.64 0.66
C PRO A 63 14.48 -2.59 0.05
N GLY A 64 13.64 -3.03 -0.88
CA GLY A 64 12.53 -2.25 -1.46
C GLY A 64 11.23 -3.05 -1.41
N SER A 65 10.23 -2.67 -2.19
CA SER A 65 9.02 -3.48 -2.33
C SER A 65 9.28 -4.76 -3.14
N ILE A 66 8.50 -5.81 -2.90
CA ILE A 66 8.52 -7.06 -3.68
C ILE A 66 7.20 -7.22 -4.41
N ILE A 67 7.26 -7.51 -5.72
CA ILE A 67 6.12 -7.79 -6.57
C ILE A 67 6.32 -9.18 -7.17
N VAL A 68 5.41 -10.11 -6.86
CA VAL A 68 5.41 -11.48 -7.38
C VAL A 68 4.28 -11.64 -8.37
N LEU A 69 4.59 -11.94 -9.64
CA LEU A 69 3.64 -12.45 -10.61
C LEU A 69 3.63 -13.99 -10.49
N GLY A 70 2.83 -14.48 -9.54
CA GLY A 70 2.77 -15.89 -9.19
C GLY A 70 2.30 -16.13 -7.76
N ASP A 71 2.39 -17.39 -7.33
CA ASP A 71 2.01 -17.84 -6.00
C ASP A 71 3.17 -17.80 -5.00
N VAL A 72 2.85 -17.70 -3.72
CA VAL A 72 3.77 -18.01 -2.63
C VAL A 72 3.24 -19.24 -1.92
N ASN A 73 3.93 -20.36 -2.02
CA ASN A 73 3.49 -21.63 -1.45
C ASN A 73 3.82 -21.72 0.05
N PRO A 74 3.20 -22.66 0.79
CA PRO A 74 3.59 -22.94 2.16
C PRO A 74 5.09 -23.19 2.28
N GLY A 75 5.71 -22.64 3.32
CA GLY A 75 7.16 -22.68 3.53
C GLY A 75 7.98 -21.70 2.67
N GLY A 76 7.35 -20.97 1.75
CA GLY A 76 7.95 -19.83 1.07
C GLY A 76 7.84 -18.55 1.90
N THR A 77 8.86 -17.70 1.85
CA THR A 77 8.94 -16.47 2.65
C THR A 77 9.28 -15.27 1.77
N LEU A 78 8.51 -14.19 1.92
CA LEU A 78 8.82 -12.87 1.37
C LEU A 78 9.16 -11.89 2.49
N VAL A 79 10.27 -11.17 2.37
CA VAL A 79 10.66 -10.11 3.31
C VAL A 79 11.07 -8.85 2.57
N ALA A 80 10.27 -7.79 2.73
CA ALA A 80 10.47 -6.50 2.08
C ALA A 80 10.60 -5.38 3.11
N ASP A 81 11.53 -4.45 2.90
CA ASP A 81 11.55 -3.19 3.65
C ASP A 81 10.41 -2.26 3.22
N GLY A 82 9.89 -2.45 2.00
CA GLY A 82 8.69 -1.81 1.47
C GLY A 82 7.44 -2.69 1.52
N ASP A 83 6.56 -2.47 0.56
CA ASP A 83 5.31 -3.22 0.39
C ASP A 83 5.54 -4.59 -0.26
N ILE A 84 4.55 -5.49 -0.13
CA ILE A 84 4.54 -6.79 -0.81
C ILE A 84 3.26 -6.92 -1.63
N PHE A 85 3.42 -7.25 -2.92
CA PHE A 85 2.32 -7.55 -3.83
C PHE A 85 2.48 -8.97 -4.38
N VAL A 86 1.49 -9.82 -4.15
CA VAL A 86 1.43 -11.18 -4.67
C VAL A 86 0.27 -11.26 -5.66
N TRP A 87 0.58 -11.28 -6.94
CA TRP A 87 -0.40 -11.44 -8.01
C TRP A 87 -0.78 -12.92 -8.19
N GLY A 88 -1.30 -13.51 -7.11
CA GLY A 88 -1.61 -14.91 -6.97
C GLY A 88 -2.06 -15.24 -5.56
N ARG A 89 -1.86 -16.50 -5.15
CA ARG A 89 -2.20 -17.00 -3.81
C ARG A 89 -1.02 -16.84 -2.86
N LEU A 90 -1.23 -16.18 -1.73
CA LEU A 90 -0.25 -16.07 -0.66
C LEU A 90 -0.56 -17.13 0.41
N ARG A 91 0.16 -18.26 0.37
CA ARG A 91 0.04 -19.37 1.33
C ARG A 91 1.22 -19.50 2.29
N GLY A 92 2.31 -18.79 2.02
CA GLY A 92 3.52 -18.77 2.83
C GLY A 92 3.54 -17.63 3.85
N VAL A 93 4.75 -17.14 4.15
CA VAL A 93 5.00 -16.02 5.04
C VAL A 93 5.25 -14.75 4.22
N ALA A 94 4.67 -13.63 4.63
CA ALA A 94 4.99 -12.31 4.09
C ALA A 94 5.29 -11.32 5.22
N HIS A 95 6.43 -10.63 5.11
CA HIS A 95 6.87 -9.59 6.03
C HIS A 95 7.17 -8.30 5.27
N ALA A 96 6.22 -7.37 5.28
CA ALA A 96 6.38 -6.04 4.70
C ALA A 96 6.87 -5.04 5.76
N GLY A 97 7.48 -3.93 5.32
CA GLY A 97 7.99 -2.91 6.24
C GLY A 97 9.04 -3.44 7.20
N ALA A 98 9.88 -4.41 6.80
CA ALA A 98 10.82 -5.10 7.69
C ALA A 98 11.83 -4.15 8.37
N ALA A 99 12.08 -2.98 7.77
CA ALA A 99 12.86 -1.89 8.36
C ALA A 99 12.08 -1.04 9.41
N GLY A 100 10.86 -1.43 9.79
CA GLY A 100 10.06 -0.77 10.83
C GLY A 100 8.92 0.11 10.33
N ASN A 101 8.60 0.10 9.03
CA ASN A 101 7.51 0.91 8.47
C ASN A 101 6.16 0.19 8.60
N ASP A 102 5.32 0.60 9.56
CA ASP A 102 4.02 0.00 9.79
C ASP A 102 2.90 0.54 8.86
N ALA A 103 3.21 1.56 8.06
CA ALA A 103 2.36 2.03 6.97
C ALA A 103 2.39 1.10 5.74
N CYS A 104 3.34 0.15 5.69
CA CYS A 104 3.43 -0.83 4.61
C CYS A 104 2.19 -1.74 4.52
N ARG A 105 2.02 -2.35 3.36
CA ARG A 105 0.88 -3.19 3.00
C ARG A 105 1.35 -4.51 2.39
N ILE A 106 0.54 -5.55 2.60
CA ILE A 106 0.68 -6.84 1.92
C ILE A 106 -0.61 -7.06 1.14
N MET A 107 -0.52 -7.27 -0.16
CA MET A 107 -1.66 -7.46 -1.05
C MET A 107 -1.54 -8.78 -1.78
N ALA A 108 -2.63 -9.54 -1.83
CA ALA A 108 -2.69 -10.78 -2.59
C ALA A 108 -4.04 -10.89 -3.33
N ILE A 109 -4.06 -11.62 -4.44
CA ILE A 109 -5.34 -11.99 -5.09
C ILE A 109 -6.12 -12.96 -4.20
N HIS A 110 -5.44 -13.75 -3.39
CA HIS A 110 -6.07 -14.64 -2.42
C HIS A 110 -5.16 -14.85 -1.21
N MET A 111 -5.68 -14.62 -0.02
CA MET A 111 -4.90 -14.58 1.21
C MET A 111 -5.13 -15.83 2.06
N GLU A 112 -4.17 -16.76 2.03
CA GLU A 112 -4.14 -17.97 2.88
C GLU A 112 -2.81 -18.09 3.66
N PRO A 113 -2.21 -16.99 4.17
CA PRO A 113 -0.83 -16.99 4.63
C PRO A 113 -0.62 -17.85 5.86
N THR A 114 0.51 -18.54 6.01
CA THR A 114 0.85 -19.11 7.32
C THR A 114 1.08 -18.01 8.36
N GLN A 115 1.66 -16.89 7.94
CA GLN A 115 1.95 -15.75 8.79
C GLN A 115 2.05 -14.44 7.98
N LEU A 116 1.53 -13.36 8.56
CA LEU A 116 1.72 -12.00 8.09
C LEU A 116 2.52 -11.20 9.12
N ARG A 117 3.41 -10.35 8.63
CA ARG A 117 4.13 -9.36 9.45
C ARG A 117 4.14 -8.01 8.75
N ILE A 118 3.88 -6.96 9.49
CA ILE A 118 4.04 -5.59 9.01
C ILE A 118 4.80 -4.83 10.09
N ALA A 119 6.02 -4.38 9.78
CA ALA A 119 6.98 -3.90 10.76
C ALA A 119 7.19 -4.90 11.92
N ASP A 120 6.90 -4.48 13.14
CA ASP A 120 7.00 -5.26 14.38
C ASP A 120 5.76 -6.13 14.66
N LYS A 121 4.66 -5.88 13.96
CA LYS A 121 3.37 -6.56 14.19
C LYS A 121 3.33 -7.89 13.46
N VAL A 122 2.72 -8.88 14.10
CA VAL A 122 2.55 -10.24 13.56
C VAL A 122 1.10 -10.67 13.69
N ALA A 123 0.61 -11.35 12.66
CA ALA A 123 -0.68 -12.03 12.69
C ALA A 123 -0.53 -13.42 12.05
N ARG A 124 -1.24 -14.39 12.62
CA ARG A 124 -1.51 -15.66 11.93
C ARG A 124 -2.69 -15.45 10.99
N ALA A 125 -2.78 -16.27 9.93
CA ALA A 125 -3.94 -16.19 9.05
C ALA A 125 -5.24 -16.34 9.86
N PRO A 126 -6.24 -15.48 9.57
CA PRO A 126 -7.63 -15.83 9.87
C PRO A 126 -8.05 -17.05 9.03
N GLN A 127 -9.28 -17.53 9.19
CA GLN A 127 -9.79 -18.57 8.29
C GLN A 127 -9.68 -18.09 6.82
N PRO A 128 -9.31 -18.97 5.88
CA PRO A 128 -9.27 -18.62 4.46
C PRO A 128 -10.57 -17.96 4.02
N PRO A 129 -10.53 -16.94 3.15
CA PRO A 129 -11.74 -16.33 2.64
C PRO A 129 -12.54 -17.37 1.84
N GLU A 130 -13.87 -17.34 1.99
CA GLU A 130 -14.75 -18.26 1.24
C GLU A 130 -14.70 -18.02 -0.28
N MET A 131 -14.37 -16.79 -0.67
CA MET A 131 -14.32 -16.36 -2.07
C MET A 131 -12.90 -16.00 -2.49
N TYR A 132 -12.56 -16.40 -3.71
CA TYR A 132 -11.33 -16.00 -4.38
C TYR A 132 -11.39 -14.52 -4.77
N GLN A 133 -10.87 -13.64 -3.92
CA GLN A 133 -10.95 -12.19 -4.09
C GLN A 133 -9.70 -11.46 -3.58
N PRO A 134 -9.29 -10.34 -4.21
CA PRO A 134 -8.14 -9.59 -3.74
C PRO A 134 -8.35 -8.97 -2.37
N GLU A 135 -7.32 -9.07 -1.53
CA GLU A 135 -7.31 -8.61 -0.16
C GLU A 135 -6.04 -7.82 0.16
N VAL A 136 -6.15 -6.93 1.14
CA VAL A 136 -5.06 -6.07 1.63
C VAL A 136 -4.94 -6.30 3.13
N ALA A 137 -3.75 -6.71 3.59
CA ALA A 137 -3.37 -6.58 4.98
C ALA A 137 -2.72 -5.23 5.25
N TYR A 138 -3.13 -4.64 6.37
CA TYR A 138 -2.67 -3.34 6.85
C TYR A 138 -2.67 -3.31 8.37
N VAL A 139 -1.95 -2.37 8.95
CA VAL A 139 -1.96 -2.13 10.39
C VAL A 139 -3.16 -1.27 10.77
N GLY A 140 -4.02 -1.79 11.64
CA GLY A 140 -5.10 -1.07 12.32
C GLY A 140 -4.74 -0.77 13.79
N GLY A 141 -5.73 -0.33 14.57
CA GLY A 141 -5.51 0.07 15.97
C GLY A 141 -5.14 -1.06 16.93
N ASP A 142 -5.47 -2.30 16.60
CA ASP A 142 -5.33 -3.51 17.43
C ASP A 142 -4.36 -4.55 16.86
N GLY A 143 -3.78 -4.30 15.69
CA GLY A 143 -2.88 -5.25 15.02
C GLY A 143 -3.06 -5.24 13.50
N ILE A 144 -2.71 -6.35 12.86
CA ILE A 144 -2.88 -6.51 11.41
C ILE A 144 -4.36 -6.85 11.12
N ARG A 145 -4.96 -6.10 10.19
CA ARG A 145 -6.32 -6.31 9.68
C ARG A 145 -6.26 -6.68 8.20
N ILE A 146 -7.22 -7.49 7.75
CA ILE A 146 -7.38 -7.86 6.34
C ILE A 146 -8.72 -7.28 5.86
N ALA A 147 -8.70 -6.64 4.70
CA ALA A 147 -9.91 -6.15 4.04
C ALA A 147 -9.91 -6.50 2.56
N ILE A 148 -11.10 -6.67 1.99
CA ILE A 148 -11.29 -6.77 0.54
C ILE A 148 -10.72 -5.52 -0.11
N ALA A 149 -9.87 -5.68 -1.13
CA ALA A 149 -9.11 -4.58 -1.73
C ALA A 149 -10.02 -3.46 -2.26
N ALA A 150 -11.15 -3.81 -2.88
CA ALA A 150 -12.12 -2.83 -3.36
C ALA A 150 -12.71 -1.96 -2.23
N LYS A 151 -13.05 -2.57 -1.09
CA LYS A 151 -13.57 -1.84 0.09
C LYS A 151 -12.47 -1.01 0.75
N PHE A 152 -11.26 -1.57 0.83
CA PHE A 152 -10.10 -0.87 1.37
C PHE A 152 -9.81 0.41 0.59
N ALA A 153 -9.83 0.35 -0.75
CA ALA A 153 -9.58 1.50 -1.61
C ALA A 153 -10.59 2.63 -1.38
N GLN A 154 -11.89 2.32 -1.34
CA GLN A 154 -12.95 3.30 -1.08
C GLN A 154 -12.77 4.00 0.27
N ALA A 155 -12.42 3.25 1.32
CA ALA A 155 -12.31 3.79 2.67
C ALA A 155 -11.00 4.55 2.94
N ASN A 156 -9.90 4.19 2.26
CA ASN A 156 -8.55 4.66 2.61
C ASN A 156 -7.84 5.45 1.51
N LEU A 157 -8.33 5.41 0.27
CA LEU A 157 -7.70 6.11 -0.87
C LEU A 157 -8.60 7.20 -1.47
N GLU A 158 -9.90 7.19 -1.21
CA GLU A 158 -10.83 8.15 -1.81
C GLU A 158 -11.11 9.40 -0.95
N THR A 159 -10.65 9.45 0.30
CA THR A 159 -10.77 10.64 1.16
C THR A 159 -9.85 11.77 0.65
N PRO A 160 -10.36 12.99 0.40
CA PRO A 160 -9.59 14.10 -0.19
C PRO A 160 -8.57 14.78 0.73
#